data_AF-S4XP80-F1
#
_entry.id   AF-S4XP80-F1
#
_cell.length_a   1.000
_cell.length_b   1.000
_cell.length_c   1.000
_cell.angle_alpha   90.00
_cell.angle_beta   90.00
_cell.angle_gamma   90.00
#
_symmetry.space_group_name_H-M   'P 1'
#
loop_
_entity.id
_entity.type
_entity.pdbx_description
1 polymer ?
#
loop_
_entity_poly.entity_id
_entity_poly.type
_entity_poly.pdbx_seq_one_letter_code
_entity_poly.pdbx_strand_id
1 'polypeptide(L)'
;MSSREPSGEPASAPGTGEERAAPDASEERAAADASEERAAADASEERAAADASEERAAADASEERAAADASEERAARPGVGARPGVGARPGVGARWIAALLALALALSLGAIAGVAYQRYAAVHLRELPKVPRCVRGARVALRRPVAVSGTEPRQTASGETVHLTPGEDRAVACALQFDEALARHLAGALAEQAPAQRAARLLELVRDRVPPDPAHDRSASAAYMMASAALRGLPEDAPEVRAAAEALELHHACRFATRRACPTRPSPPALVWLAGVPAALSLLGLFGIGLTASAARYRRWTARRGR
;
A
#
# COMPACT_ATOMS: atom_id res chain seq x y z
N MET A 1 47.66 53.38 -37.38
CA MET A 1 46.93 54.61 -36.99
C MET A 1 45.65 54.15 -36.31
N SER A 2 45.73 53.89 -35.02
CA SER A 2 45.43 54.84 -33.92
C SER A 2 43.92 55.06 -33.70
N SER A 3 43.49 54.49 -32.57
CA SER A 3 42.56 55.06 -31.60
C SER A 3 41.07 54.91 -31.94
N ARG A 4 40.17 54.55 -31.00
CA ARG A 4 40.05 55.07 -29.64
C ARG A 4 39.02 54.22 -28.87
N GLU A 5 39.35 53.79 -27.66
CA GLU A 5 38.37 53.42 -26.62
C GLU A 5 37.63 54.67 -26.11
N PRO A 6 36.46 54.50 -25.48
CA PRO A 6 36.09 55.36 -24.37
C PRO A 6 35.86 54.56 -23.08
N SER A 7 36.74 54.80 -22.12
CA SER A 7 36.51 54.64 -20.69
C SER A 7 35.32 55.51 -20.24
N GLY A 8 34.48 54.97 -19.36
CA GLY A 8 33.43 55.71 -18.68
C GLY A 8 33.12 55.08 -17.32
N GLU A 9 33.76 55.60 -16.29
CA GLU A 9 33.52 55.34 -14.85
C GLU A 9 33.67 56.71 -14.14
N PRO A 10 33.26 56.90 -12.88
CA PRO A 10 31.92 56.80 -12.28
C PRO A 10 31.42 58.17 -11.79
N ALA A 11 30.10 58.30 -11.52
CA ALA A 11 29.53 59.45 -10.81
C ALA A 11 28.96 59.01 -9.46
N SER A 12 29.72 59.29 -8.40
CA SER A 12 29.28 59.25 -7.00
C SER A 12 28.37 60.45 -6.71
N ALA A 13 27.25 60.21 -6.03
CA ALA A 13 26.46 61.26 -5.39
C ALA A 13 26.31 60.93 -3.89
N PRO A 14 26.62 61.86 -2.96
CA PRO A 14 26.32 61.71 -1.55
C PRO A 14 24.96 62.34 -1.24
N GLY A 15 24.05 61.55 -0.67
CA GLY A 15 22.79 62.04 -0.11
C GLY A 15 22.77 61.82 1.40
N THR A 16 23.24 62.81 2.16
CA THR A 16 23.04 62.91 3.61
C THR A 16 21.64 63.47 3.87
N GLY A 17 20.75 62.66 4.42
CA GLY A 17 19.43 63.05 4.90
C GLY A 17 19.22 62.49 6.29
N GLU A 18 19.65 63.26 7.28
CA GLU A 18 19.49 63.04 8.71
C GLU A 18 18.22 63.78 9.14
N GLU A 19 17.11 63.09 9.48
CA GLU A 19 16.08 63.73 10.31
C GLU A 19 15.12 62.76 11.03
N ARG A 20 15.17 62.88 12.36
CA ARG A 20 14.13 62.68 13.40
C ARG A 20 13.72 61.26 13.84
N ALA A 21 14.16 61.01 15.08
CA ALA A 21 13.57 60.13 16.06
C ALA A 21 12.12 60.52 16.44
N ALA A 22 11.30 59.50 16.71
CA ALA A 22 10.41 59.43 17.86
C ALA A 22 10.18 57.93 18.20
N PRO A 23 10.30 57.53 19.48
CA PRO A 23 10.01 56.16 19.91
C PRO A 23 8.52 56.05 20.27
N ASP A 24 7.86 54.98 19.84
CA ASP A 24 6.60 54.58 20.47
C ASP A 24 6.70 53.15 20.97
N ALA A 25 6.68 53.07 22.30
CA ALA A 25 6.64 51.86 23.07
C ALA A 25 5.27 51.21 22.88
N SER A 26 5.26 49.99 22.33
CA SER A 26 4.13 49.09 22.45
C SER A 26 4.55 47.92 23.32
N GLU A 27 4.12 48.00 24.57
CA GLU A 27 4.21 47.00 25.62
C GLU A 27 3.62 45.65 25.16
N GLU A 28 4.44 44.62 25.32
CA GLU A 28 4.14 43.47 26.19
C GLU A 28 2.74 42.85 26.08
N ARG A 29 2.62 41.77 25.28
CA ARG A 29 1.87 40.57 25.70
C ARG A 29 2.63 39.31 25.30
N ALA A 30 3.46 38.86 26.23
CA ALA A 30 3.95 37.50 26.28
C ALA A 30 2.76 36.55 26.53
N ALA A 31 2.29 35.87 25.48
CA ALA A 31 1.51 34.66 25.65
C ALA A 31 2.48 33.49 25.81
N ALA A 32 2.84 33.21 27.07
CA ALA A 32 3.50 31.98 27.46
C ALA A 32 2.48 30.83 27.36
N ASP A 33 2.45 30.14 26.23
CA ASP A 33 1.81 28.82 26.14
C ASP A 33 2.84 27.76 26.56
N ALA A 34 2.95 27.57 27.86
CA ALA A 34 3.56 26.40 28.45
C ALA A 34 2.64 25.19 28.19
N SER A 35 2.82 24.53 27.05
CA SER A 35 2.22 23.22 26.83
C SER A 35 3.12 22.17 27.49
N GLU A 36 2.63 21.67 28.62
CA GLU A 36 3.21 20.59 29.42
C GLU A 36 3.78 19.46 28.55
N GLU A 37 5.09 19.27 28.68
CA GLU A 37 5.84 18.10 28.27
C GLU A 37 5.34 16.89 29.09
N ARG A 38 4.28 16.22 28.62
CA ARG A 38 3.96 14.88 29.12
C ARG A 38 4.95 13.89 28.53
N ALA A 39 6.03 13.69 29.28
CA ALA A 39 6.86 12.51 29.21
C ALA A 39 5.96 11.26 29.37
N ALA A 40 5.61 10.65 28.24
CA ALA A 40 5.08 9.30 28.23
C ALA A 40 6.27 8.37 28.49
N ALA A 41 6.31 7.85 29.72
CA ALA A 41 7.26 6.84 30.15
C ALA A 41 7.34 5.68 29.16
N ASP A 42 8.58 5.28 28.88
CA ASP A 42 8.94 4.03 28.23
C ASP A 42 8.25 2.85 28.94
N ALA A 43 7.29 2.24 28.26
CA ALA A 43 6.92 0.86 28.49
C ALA A 43 7.57 0.05 27.36
N SER A 44 8.80 -0.40 27.63
CA SER A 44 9.47 -1.45 26.90
C SER A 44 8.65 -2.74 27.00
N GLU A 45 7.72 -2.94 26.05
CA GLU A 45 7.15 -4.25 25.79
C GLU A 45 8.23 -5.12 25.12
N GLU A 46 8.98 -5.82 25.96
CA GLU A 46 9.74 -7.01 25.64
C GLU A 46 8.77 -8.08 25.11
N ARG A 47 8.42 -8.01 23.82
CA ARG A 47 7.72 -9.12 23.14
C ARG A 47 8.75 -10.14 22.71
N ALA A 48 8.84 -11.18 23.52
CA ALA A 48 9.42 -12.47 23.22
C ALA A 48 9.23 -12.83 21.74
N ALA A 49 10.36 -13.04 21.06
CA ALA A 49 10.41 -13.76 19.81
C ALA A 49 9.85 -15.17 20.06
N ALA A 50 8.60 -15.39 19.69
CA ALA A 50 8.09 -16.73 19.50
C ALA A 50 8.75 -17.24 18.21
N ASP A 51 9.79 -18.07 18.39
CA ASP A 51 10.32 -18.93 17.34
C ASP A 51 9.16 -19.73 16.75
N ALA A 52 8.68 -19.29 15.59
CA ALA A 52 7.84 -20.10 14.74
C ALA A 52 8.76 -21.12 14.05
N SER A 53 9.01 -22.23 14.75
CA SER A 53 9.55 -23.45 14.16
C SER A 53 8.71 -23.80 12.92
N GLU A 54 9.32 -23.71 11.74
CA GLU A 54 8.81 -24.24 10.48
C GLU A 54 8.55 -25.74 10.64
N GLU A 55 7.34 -26.11 11.02
CA GLU A 55 6.87 -27.49 10.90
C GLU A 55 6.61 -27.75 9.42
N ARG A 56 7.65 -28.20 8.73
CA ARG A 56 7.55 -28.77 7.37
C ARG A 56 6.71 -30.04 7.46
N ALA A 57 5.41 -29.90 7.32
CA ALA A 57 4.53 -31.01 6.99
C ALA A 57 4.87 -31.48 5.57
N ALA A 58 5.81 -32.42 5.49
CA ALA A 58 5.94 -33.30 4.34
C ALA A 58 4.62 -34.06 4.20
N ALA A 59 3.82 -33.68 3.21
CA ALA A 59 2.67 -34.45 2.81
C ALA A 59 3.18 -35.73 2.13
N ASP A 60 3.37 -36.77 2.92
CA ASP A 60 3.52 -38.13 2.41
C ASP A 60 2.23 -38.49 1.69
N ALA A 61 2.33 -38.54 0.36
CA ALA A 61 1.30 -39.09 -0.51
C ALA A 61 1.27 -40.62 -0.31
N SER A 62 0.53 -41.08 0.69
CA SER A 62 0.15 -42.49 0.77
C SER A 62 -0.84 -42.80 -0.34
N GLU A 63 -0.34 -43.40 -1.43
CA GLU A 63 -1.15 -44.09 -2.44
C GLU A 63 -1.97 -45.21 -1.77
N GLU A 64 -3.21 -44.89 -1.39
CA GLU A 64 -4.17 -45.90 -0.98
C GLU A 64 -4.65 -46.64 -2.24
N ARG A 65 -3.95 -47.75 -2.57
CA ARG A 65 -4.41 -48.73 -3.56
C ARG A 65 -5.69 -49.38 -3.04
N ALA A 66 -6.83 -48.83 -3.43
CA ALA A 66 -8.11 -49.49 -3.30
C ALA A 66 -8.11 -50.75 -4.19
N ALA A 67 -7.94 -51.91 -3.57
CA ALA A 67 -8.19 -53.19 -4.18
C ALA A 67 -9.68 -53.26 -4.56
N ALA A 68 -9.95 -53.30 -5.86
CA ALA A 68 -11.27 -53.56 -6.40
C ALA A 68 -11.61 -55.04 -6.21
N ASP A 69 -12.34 -55.37 -5.15
CA ASP A 69 -13.03 -56.65 -5.06
C ASP A 69 -14.25 -56.61 -5.99
N ALA A 70 -14.05 -57.17 -7.18
CA ALA A 70 -15.10 -57.43 -8.15
C ALA A 70 -15.92 -58.65 -7.69
N SER A 71 -16.98 -58.41 -6.91
CA SER A 71 -18.04 -59.40 -6.73
C SER A 71 -18.94 -59.40 -7.97
N GLU A 72 -18.73 -60.37 -8.86
CA GLU A 72 -19.66 -60.75 -9.92
C GLU A 72 -21.02 -61.13 -9.32
N GLU A 73 -21.98 -60.20 -9.32
CA GLU A 73 -23.37 -60.52 -9.04
C GLU A 73 -24.05 -60.98 -10.34
N ARG A 74 -24.42 -62.27 -10.33
CA ARG A 74 -25.11 -63.00 -11.39
C ARG A 74 -26.27 -62.21 -11.99
N ALA A 75 -26.23 -62.09 -13.32
CA ALA A 75 -27.35 -61.73 -14.17
C ALA A 75 -28.58 -62.62 -13.91
N ALA A 76 -29.62 -62.03 -13.32
CA ALA A 76 -30.99 -62.54 -13.36
C ALA A 76 -31.80 -61.66 -14.34
N ARG A 77 -32.42 -62.35 -15.30
CA ARG A 77 -33.13 -61.84 -16.49
C ARG A 77 -34.18 -60.75 -16.18
N PRO A 78 -34.38 -59.75 -17.08
CA PRO A 78 -35.51 -58.85 -16.98
C PRO A 78 -36.78 -59.54 -17.50
N GLY A 79 -37.66 -59.90 -16.57
CA GLY A 79 -39.06 -60.17 -16.87
C GLY A 79 -39.75 -58.88 -17.28
N VAL A 80 -40.36 -58.91 -18.46
CA VAL A 80 -41.22 -57.86 -19.01
C VAL A 80 -42.41 -57.66 -18.07
N GLY A 81 -42.55 -56.45 -17.51
CA GLY A 81 -43.80 -56.02 -16.83
C GLY A 81 -43.63 -55.37 -15.46
N ALA A 82 -42.84 -54.30 -15.34
CA ALA A 82 -42.86 -53.47 -14.13
C ALA A 82 -43.59 -52.15 -14.42
N ARG A 83 -44.81 -52.04 -13.89
CA ARG A 83 -45.59 -50.79 -13.80
C ARG A 83 -44.72 -49.69 -13.16
N PRO A 84 -44.88 -48.40 -13.55
CA PRO A 84 -44.15 -47.30 -12.94
C PRO A 84 -44.52 -47.19 -11.45
N GLY A 85 -43.70 -47.81 -10.62
CA GLY A 85 -43.86 -47.88 -9.18
C GLY A 85 -43.56 -46.54 -8.54
N VAL A 86 -44.58 -46.02 -7.85
CA VAL A 86 -44.58 -45.03 -6.77
C VAL A 86 -43.18 -44.57 -6.34
N GLY A 87 -42.83 -43.33 -6.71
CA GLY A 87 -41.55 -42.71 -6.41
C GLY A 87 -41.20 -42.79 -4.93
N ALA A 88 -40.16 -43.57 -4.62
CA ALA A 88 -39.55 -43.62 -3.32
C ALA A 88 -39.08 -42.21 -2.94
N ARG A 89 -39.81 -41.55 -2.05
CA ARG A 89 -39.42 -40.26 -1.51
C ARG A 89 -38.07 -40.46 -0.79
N PRO A 90 -37.02 -39.69 -1.12
CA PRO A 90 -35.75 -39.82 -0.44
C PRO A 90 -35.99 -39.61 1.05
N GLY A 91 -35.56 -40.59 1.85
CA GLY A 91 -35.68 -40.55 3.30
C GLY A 91 -35.07 -39.26 3.84
N VAL A 92 -35.61 -38.76 4.96
CA VAL A 92 -35.15 -37.50 5.59
C VAL A 92 -33.63 -37.50 5.82
N GLY A 93 -33.02 -38.66 6.09
CA GLY A 93 -31.57 -38.83 6.22
C GLY A 93 -30.79 -38.55 4.94
N ALA A 94 -31.26 -38.99 3.77
CA ALA A 94 -30.58 -38.77 2.50
C ALA A 94 -30.52 -37.27 2.13
N ARG A 95 -31.59 -36.52 2.43
CA ARG A 95 -31.63 -35.06 2.22
C ARG A 95 -30.65 -34.32 3.13
N TRP A 96 -30.50 -34.77 4.37
CA TRP A 96 -29.53 -34.20 5.32
C TRP A 96 -28.09 -34.47 4.90
N ILE A 97 -27.77 -35.69 4.49
CA ILE A 97 -26.43 -36.04 4.01
C ILE A 97 -26.08 -35.22 2.76
N ALA A 98 -27.00 -35.12 1.79
CA ALA A 98 -26.80 -34.29 0.59
C ALA A 98 -26.57 -32.81 0.93
N ALA A 99 -27.31 -32.26 1.89
CA ALA A 99 -27.12 -30.87 2.34
C ALA A 99 -25.76 -30.66 3.01
N LEU A 100 -25.31 -31.61 3.85
CA LEU A 100 -23.99 -31.56 4.48
C LEU A 100 -22.85 -31.65 3.47
N LEU A 101 -22.97 -32.55 2.48
CA LEU A 101 -21.98 -32.66 1.41
C LEU A 101 -21.91 -31.38 0.55
N ALA A 102 -23.06 -30.80 0.21
CA ALA A 102 -23.12 -29.54 -0.52
C ALA A 102 -22.48 -28.39 0.28
N LEU A 103 -22.73 -28.32 1.58
CA LEU A 103 -22.09 -27.33 2.47
C LEU A 103 -20.58 -27.55 2.55
N ALA A 104 -20.11 -28.79 2.73
CA ALA A 104 -18.68 -29.11 2.78
C ALA A 104 -17.98 -28.70 1.48
N LEU A 105 -18.56 -29.01 0.32
CA LEU A 105 -18.04 -28.62 -0.98
C LEU A 105 -18.02 -27.09 -1.16
N ALA A 106 -19.06 -26.39 -0.71
CA ALA A 106 -19.10 -24.93 -0.77
C ALA A 106 -18.01 -24.29 0.10
N LEU A 107 -17.76 -24.84 1.30
CA LEU A 107 -16.70 -24.38 2.19
C LEU A 107 -15.31 -24.67 1.63
N SER A 108 -15.08 -25.85 1.04
CA SER A 108 -13.78 -26.19 0.45
C SER A 108 -13.47 -25.31 -0.77
N LEU A 109 -14.44 -25.10 -1.67
CA LEU A 109 -14.29 -24.19 -2.81
C LEU A 109 -14.09 -22.74 -2.35
N GLY A 110 -14.80 -22.32 -1.30
CA GLY A 110 -14.61 -21.02 -0.66
C GLY A 110 -13.19 -20.84 -0.10
N ALA A 111 -12.64 -21.85 0.57
CA ALA A 111 -11.28 -21.83 1.11
C ALA A 111 -10.23 -21.71 -0.02
N ILE A 112 -10.37 -22.49 -1.09
CA ILE A 112 -9.45 -22.43 -2.25
C ILE A 112 -9.52 -21.04 -2.91
N ALA A 113 -10.73 -20.51 -3.13
CA ALA A 113 -10.92 -19.16 -3.67
C ALA A 113 -10.31 -18.09 -2.74
N GLY A 114 -10.46 -18.25 -1.42
CA GLY A 114 -9.88 -17.38 -0.42
C GLY A 114 -8.35 -17.36 -0.47
N VAL A 115 -7.69 -18.52 -0.53
CA VAL A 115 -6.23 -18.63 -0.66
C VAL A 115 -5.75 -18.03 -1.97
N ALA A 116 -6.44 -18.31 -3.08
CA ALA A 116 -6.12 -17.73 -4.39
C ALA A 116 -6.23 -16.19 -4.37
N TYR A 117 -7.28 -15.65 -3.75
CA TYR A 117 -7.45 -14.22 -3.57
C TYR A 117 -6.39 -13.61 -2.66
N GLN A 118 -6.03 -14.26 -1.55
CA GLN A 118 -4.98 -13.78 -0.66
C GLN A 118 -3.62 -13.71 -1.36
N ARG A 119 -3.24 -14.72 -2.14
CA ARG A 119 -2.02 -14.69 -2.96
C ARG A 119 -2.05 -13.55 -3.97
N TYR A 120 -3.18 -13.36 -4.65
CA TYR A 120 -3.38 -12.24 -5.55
C TYR A 120 -3.25 -10.89 -4.83
N ALA A 121 -3.88 -10.74 -3.66
CA ALA A 121 -3.87 -9.51 -2.88
C ALA A 121 -2.47 -9.18 -2.33
N ALA A 122 -1.74 -10.19 -1.85
CA ALA A 122 -0.35 -10.02 -1.37
C ALA A 122 0.60 -9.49 -2.46
N VAL A 123 0.35 -9.84 -3.72
CA VAL A 123 1.17 -9.36 -4.85
C VAL A 123 0.66 -8.03 -5.41
N HIS A 124 -0.65 -7.89 -5.61
CA HIS A 124 -1.23 -6.80 -6.41
C HIS A 124 -2.02 -5.76 -5.62
N LEU A 125 -2.46 -6.07 -4.40
CA LEU A 125 -3.29 -5.19 -3.55
C LEU A 125 -2.59 -4.86 -2.24
N ARG A 126 -1.29 -4.55 -2.31
CA ARG A 126 -0.50 -4.22 -1.11
C ARG A 126 -1.04 -2.95 -0.47
N GLU A 127 -1.30 -3.03 0.84
CA GLU A 127 -1.70 -1.87 1.62
C GLU A 127 -0.57 -0.84 1.68
N LEU A 128 -0.93 0.44 1.71
CA LEU A 128 0.05 1.50 1.81
C LEU A 128 0.66 1.48 3.22
N PRO A 129 1.99 1.33 3.37
CA PRO A 129 2.60 1.29 4.69
C PRO A 129 2.45 2.63 5.39
N LYS A 130 2.40 2.61 6.73
CA LYS A 130 2.41 3.83 7.53
C LYS A 130 3.75 4.54 7.37
N VAL A 131 3.71 5.74 6.78
CA VAL A 131 4.90 6.57 6.62
C VAL A 131 5.29 7.25 7.94
N PRO A 132 6.60 7.26 8.31
CA PRO A 132 7.03 7.91 9.53
C PRO A 132 6.93 9.43 9.44
N ARG A 133 7.05 10.11 10.59
CA ARG A 133 6.96 11.57 10.67
C ARG A 133 8.02 12.28 9.82
N CYS A 134 9.24 11.73 9.71
CA CYS A 134 10.30 12.35 8.91
C CYS A 134 9.89 12.51 7.44
N VAL A 135 9.25 11.49 6.83
CA VAL A 135 8.83 11.53 5.41
C VAL A 135 7.78 12.61 5.18
N ARG A 136 6.84 12.77 6.12
CA ARG A 136 5.86 13.85 6.06
C ARG A 136 6.51 15.22 6.17
N GLY A 137 7.49 15.38 7.05
CA GLY A 137 8.28 16.61 7.19
C GLY A 137 9.09 16.92 5.92
N ALA A 138 9.78 15.93 5.36
CA ALA A 138 10.53 16.03 4.11
C ALA A 138 9.61 16.44 2.94
N ARG A 139 8.44 15.81 2.82
CA ARG A 139 7.43 16.15 1.81
C ARG A 139 6.97 17.60 1.89
N VAL A 140 6.80 18.15 3.09
CA VAL A 140 6.41 19.56 3.25
C VAL A 140 7.57 20.47 2.89
N ALA A 141 8.80 20.13 3.28
CA ALA A 141 9.98 20.93 3.01
C ALA A 141 10.32 21.01 1.51
N LEU A 142 10.22 19.88 0.78
CA LEU A 142 10.48 19.80 -0.67
C LEU A 142 9.51 20.63 -1.53
N ARG A 143 8.33 20.99 -1.01
CA ARG A 143 7.34 21.79 -1.76
C ARG A 143 7.68 23.28 -1.82
N ARG A 144 8.61 23.75 -0.99
CA ARG A 144 9.01 25.15 -0.94
C ARG A 144 10.36 25.27 -1.64
N PRO A 145 10.41 25.74 -2.90
CA PRO A 145 11.69 25.98 -3.55
C PRO A 145 12.43 27.06 -2.76
N VAL A 146 13.64 26.75 -2.33
CA VAL A 146 14.54 27.71 -1.66
C VAL A 146 15.71 27.93 -2.60
N ALA A 147 15.97 29.17 -2.99
CA ALA A 147 17.05 29.51 -3.92
C ALA A 147 18.46 29.42 -3.29
N VAL A 148 18.53 29.15 -1.99
CA VAL A 148 19.79 29.13 -1.23
C VAL A 148 20.31 27.69 -1.16
N SER A 149 21.48 27.48 -1.76
CA SER A 149 22.25 26.24 -1.58
C SER A 149 22.59 26.06 -0.09
N GLY A 150 22.35 24.87 0.45
CA GLY A 150 22.70 24.57 1.84
C GLY A 150 24.20 24.35 2.03
N THR A 151 24.62 24.30 3.29
CA THR A 151 26.03 24.17 3.66
C THR A 151 26.49 22.73 3.89
N GLU A 152 25.55 21.79 4.12
CA GLU A 152 25.90 20.40 4.41
C GLU A 152 26.26 19.63 3.13
N PRO A 153 27.45 18.98 3.08
CA PRO A 153 27.83 18.13 1.95
C PRO A 153 27.11 16.77 2.02
N ARG A 154 26.56 16.31 0.89
CA ARG A 154 26.01 14.96 0.73
C ARG A 154 26.74 14.23 -0.39
N GLN A 155 27.00 12.94 -0.21
CA GLN A 155 27.56 12.11 -1.28
C GLN A 155 26.45 11.54 -2.16
N THR A 156 26.59 11.67 -3.48
CA THR A 156 25.73 11.04 -4.47
C THR A 156 26.13 9.58 -4.68
N ALA A 157 25.34 8.83 -5.46
CA ALA A 157 25.67 7.46 -5.81
C ALA A 157 26.94 7.33 -6.68
N SER A 158 27.38 8.41 -7.34
CA SER A 158 28.65 8.46 -8.08
C SER A 158 29.85 8.85 -7.20
N GLY A 159 29.63 9.13 -5.91
CA GLY A 159 30.67 9.62 -5.00
C GLY A 159 30.94 11.13 -5.09
N GLU A 160 30.18 11.86 -5.90
CA GLU A 160 30.27 13.32 -5.96
C GLU A 160 29.70 13.95 -4.69
N THR A 161 30.34 15.02 -4.21
CA THR A 161 29.82 15.80 -3.08
C THR A 161 28.94 16.92 -3.59
N VAL A 162 27.67 16.93 -3.18
CA VAL A 162 26.67 17.93 -3.57
C VAL A 162 26.16 18.69 -2.36
N HIS A 163 25.81 19.96 -2.58
CA HIS A 163 25.18 20.82 -1.58
C HIS A 163 23.71 20.99 -1.92
N LEU A 164 22.85 20.59 -0.99
CA LEU A 164 21.40 20.58 -1.18
C LEU A 164 20.76 21.72 -0.41
N THR A 165 19.60 22.18 -0.85
CA THR A 165 18.80 23.14 -0.05
C THR A 165 18.41 22.50 1.30
N PRO A 166 18.11 23.27 2.36
CA PRO A 166 17.73 22.70 3.66
C PRO A 166 16.54 21.72 3.61
N GLY A 167 15.61 21.92 2.66
CA GLY A 167 14.47 21.02 2.48
C GLY A 167 14.84 19.70 1.79
N GLU A 168 15.71 19.76 0.79
CA GLU A 168 16.27 18.59 0.09
C GLU A 168 17.20 17.80 1.02
N ASP A 169 18.03 18.49 1.80
CA ASP A 169 18.92 17.88 2.79
C ASP A 169 18.13 17.06 3.83
N ARG A 170 17.06 17.64 4.38
CA ARG A 170 16.15 16.94 5.31
C ARG A 170 15.51 15.71 4.68
N ALA A 171 15.20 15.75 3.38
CA ALA A 171 14.66 14.60 2.66
C ALA A 171 15.69 13.49 2.54
N VAL A 172 16.94 13.81 2.17
CA VAL A 172 18.05 12.85 2.12
C VAL A 172 18.37 12.27 3.49
N ALA A 173 18.41 13.10 4.53
CA ALA A 173 18.60 12.64 5.92
C ALA A 173 17.50 11.69 6.39
N CYS A 174 16.25 11.94 6.01
CA CYS A 174 15.14 11.01 6.27
C CYS A 174 15.27 9.73 5.44
N ALA A 175 15.70 9.81 4.18
CA ALA A 175 15.92 8.65 3.31
C ALA A 175 17.00 7.69 3.89
N LEU A 176 18.06 8.22 4.51
CA LEU A 176 19.11 7.42 5.17
C LEU A 176 18.57 6.51 6.28
N GLN A 177 17.42 6.83 6.88
CA GLN A 177 16.79 5.98 7.90
C GLN A 177 16.16 4.71 7.33
N PHE A 178 15.98 4.65 6.00
CA PHE A 178 15.37 3.50 5.33
C PHE A 178 16.39 2.69 4.58
N ASP A 179 17.19 3.36 3.75
CA ASP A 179 18.16 2.72 2.86
C ASP A 179 19.21 3.75 2.41
N GLU A 180 20.48 3.38 2.54
CA GLU A 180 21.59 4.28 2.23
C GLU A 180 21.73 4.54 0.72
N ALA A 181 21.49 3.52 -0.12
CA ALA A 181 21.56 3.66 -1.56
C ALA A 181 20.45 4.58 -2.09
N LEU A 182 19.23 4.45 -1.56
CA LEU A 182 18.10 5.34 -1.82
C LEU A 182 18.47 6.79 -1.50
N ALA A 183 19.10 7.04 -0.35
CA ALA A 183 19.50 8.38 0.04
C ALA A 183 20.54 8.99 -0.91
N ARG A 184 21.57 8.22 -1.30
CA ARG A 184 22.61 8.68 -2.25
C ARG A 184 22.04 8.95 -3.65
N HIS A 185 21.12 8.11 -4.13
CA HIS A 185 20.44 8.34 -5.39
C HIS A 185 19.48 9.54 -5.35
N LEU A 186 18.76 9.71 -4.23
CA LEU A 186 17.91 10.88 -4.02
C LEU A 186 18.73 12.17 -3.99
N ALA A 187 19.88 12.18 -3.31
CA ALA A 187 20.79 13.31 -3.29
C ALA A 187 21.26 13.69 -4.70
N GLY A 188 21.67 12.69 -5.50
CA GLY A 188 22.05 12.92 -6.90
C GLY A 188 20.89 13.45 -7.76
N ALA A 189 19.69 12.92 -7.57
CA ALA A 189 18.50 13.40 -8.29
C ALA A 189 18.15 14.85 -7.92
N LEU A 190 18.25 15.22 -6.63
CA LEU A 190 17.93 16.57 -6.15
C LEU A 190 19.01 17.61 -6.50
N ALA A 191 20.27 17.18 -6.67
CA ALA A 191 21.35 18.07 -7.11
C ALA A 191 21.22 18.50 -8.59
N GLU A 192 20.46 17.77 -9.39
CA GLU A 192 20.28 18.06 -10.82
C GLU A 192 19.61 19.42 -11.03
N GLN A 193 20.20 20.32 -11.82
CA GLN A 193 19.68 21.69 -11.98
C GLN A 193 18.61 21.77 -13.07
N ALA A 194 18.73 20.94 -14.11
CA ALA A 194 17.78 20.94 -15.21
C ALA A 194 16.45 20.26 -14.79
N PRO A 195 15.30 20.96 -14.81
CA PRO A 195 14.02 20.40 -14.32
C PRO A 195 13.63 19.08 -14.98
N ALA A 196 13.83 18.96 -16.30
CA ALA A 196 13.54 17.73 -17.03
C ALA A 196 14.43 16.56 -16.61
N GLN A 197 15.73 16.79 -16.42
CA GLN A 197 16.68 15.76 -15.97
C GLN A 197 16.41 15.36 -14.51
N ARG A 198 16.16 16.34 -13.63
CA ARG A 198 15.76 16.12 -12.24
C ARG A 198 14.51 15.25 -12.17
N ALA A 199 13.49 15.56 -12.97
CA ALA A 199 12.25 14.79 -13.02
C ALA A 199 12.48 13.34 -13.49
N ALA A 200 13.30 13.13 -14.53
CA ALA A 200 13.66 11.81 -15.02
C ALA A 200 14.42 10.99 -13.96
N ARG A 201 15.37 11.59 -13.24
CA ARG A 201 16.13 10.95 -12.16
C ARG A 201 15.26 10.56 -10.97
N LEU A 202 14.30 11.42 -10.59
CA LEU A 202 13.33 11.10 -9.54
C LEU A 202 12.41 9.93 -9.92
N LEU A 203 12.03 9.82 -11.19
CA LEU A 203 11.27 8.68 -11.69
C LEU A 203 12.14 7.40 -11.71
N GLU A 204 13.38 7.47 -12.21
CA GLU A 204 14.36 6.37 -12.21
C GLU A 204 14.57 5.84 -10.79
N LEU A 205 14.72 6.74 -9.81
CA LEU A 205 14.89 6.39 -8.40
C LEU A 205 13.76 5.49 -7.90
N VAL A 206 12.50 5.85 -8.15
CA VAL A 206 11.36 5.10 -7.63
C VAL A 206 11.13 3.81 -8.41
N ARG A 207 11.36 3.81 -9.73
CA ARG A 207 11.10 2.66 -10.60
C ARG A 207 12.19 1.59 -10.51
N ASP A 208 13.45 2.01 -10.56
CA ASP A 208 14.57 1.12 -10.84
C ASP A 208 15.44 0.87 -9.60
N ARG A 209 15.41 1.77 -8.61
CA ARG A 209 16.27 1.66 -7.42
C ARG A 209 15.56 1.10 -6.19
N VAL A 210 14.24 1.05 -6.18
CA VAL A 210 13.49 0.43 -5.07
C VAL A 210 13.04 -0.98 -5.45
N PRO A 211 13.54 -2.03 -4.77
CA PRO A 211 13.16 -3.41 -5.09
C PRO A 211 11.64 -3.62 -5.05
N PRO A 212 11.07 -4.46 -5.94
CA PRO A 212 9.63 -4.75 -5.98
C PRO A 212 9.15 -5.64 -4.82
N ASP A 213 10.07 -6.14 -4.00
CA ASP A 213 9.82 -7.02 -2.86
C ASP A 213 9.05 -6.31 -1.72
N PRO A 214 8.02 -6.93 -1.10
CA PRO A 214 7.28 -6.36 0.02
C PRO A 214 8.13 -5.87 1.19
N ALA A 215 9.30 -6.46 1.45
CA ALA A 215 10.20 -6.00 2.52
C ALA A 215 10.63 -4.54 2.34
N HIS A 216 10.60 -4.03 1.09
CA HIS A 216 11.01 -2.69 0.72
C HIS A 216 9.83 -1.72 0.53
N ASP A 217 8.61 -2.11 0.90
CA ASP A 217 7.42 -1.27 0.68
C ASP A 217 7.47 0.05 1.47
N ARG A 218 8.07 0.06 2.67
CA ARG A 218 8.29 1.31 3.43
C ARG A 218 9.21 2.27 2.67
N SER A 219 10.33 1.76 2.15
CA SER A 219 11.28 2.54 1.35
C SER A 219 10.63 3.03 0.05
N ALA A 220 9.82 2.19 -0.61
CA ALA A 220 9.08 2.56 -1.83
C ALA A 220 8.07 3.69 -1.58
N SER A 221 7.29 3.59 -0.49
CA SER A 221 6.34 4.63 -0.12
C SER A 221 7.04 5.94 0.24
N ALA A 222 8.17 5.87 0.97
CA ALA A 222 8.98 7.04 1.30
C ALA A 222 9.56 7.70 0.05
N ALA A 223 10.17 6.90 -0.85
CA ALA A 223 10.75 7.35 -2.11
C ALA A 223 9.70 8.04 -3.00
N TYR A 224 8.52 7.42 -3.17
CA TYR A 224 7.41 8.03 -3.90
C TYR A 224 6.97 9.36 -3.28
N MET A 225 6.81 9.42 -1.95
CA MET A 225 6.34 10.63 -1.26
C MET A 225 7.33 11.80 -1.40
N MET A 226 8.64 11.52 -1.35
CA MET A 226 9.69 12.52 -1.55
C MET A 226 9.79 12.93 -3.02
N ALA A 227 9.82 11.97 -3.95
CA ALA A 227 9.88 12.25 -5.39
C ALA A 227 8.66 13.04 -5.88
N SER A 228 7.44 12.65 -5.49
CA SER A 228 6.20 13.37 -5.81
C SER A 228 6.19 14.79 -5.22
N ALA A 229 6.81 15.00 -4.05
CA ALA A 229 6.93 16.33 -3.45
C ALA A 229 7.93 17.21 -4.22
N ALA A 230 9.09 16.66 -4.58
CA ALA A 230 10.11 17.34 -5.34
C ALA A 230 9.62 17.71 -6.75
N LEU A 231 8.92 16.81 -7.44
CA LEU A 231 8.32 17.08 -8.76
C LEU A 231 7.31 18.23 -8.72
N ARG A 232 6.54 18.38 -7.64
CA ARG A 232 5.60 19.52 -7.48
C ARG A 232 6.31 20.86 -7.24
N GLY A 233 7.58 20.84 -6.88
CA GLY A 233 8.39 22.06 -6.77
C GLY A 233 8.99 22.51 -8.10
N LEU A 234 8.82 21.73 -9.18
CA LEU A 234 9.35 22.02 -10.50
C LEU A 234 8.35 22.77 -11.39
N PRO A 235 8.82 23.51 -12.40
CA PRO A 235 7.95 24.18 -13.38
C PRO A 235 6.99 23.20 -14.07
N GLU A 236 5.68 23.46 -13.97
CA GLU A 236 4.61 22.61 -14.54
C GLU A 236 4.41 22.79 -16.06
N ASP A 237 4.98 23.85 -16.63
CA ASP A 237 4.99 24.15 -18.06
C ASP A 237 5.93 23.22 -18.84
N ALA A 238 6.90 22.60 -18.17
CA ALA A 238 7.76 21.57 -18.77
C ALA A 238 6.99 20.25 -18.97
N PRO A 239 6.73 19.81 -20.22
CA PRO A 239 5.95 18.59 -20.48
C PRO A 239 6.62 17.33 -19.92
N GLU A 240 7.95 17.31 -19.82
CA GLU A 240 8.72 16.19 -19.26
C GLU A 240 8.47 16.02 -17.76
N VAL A 241 8.32 17.13 -17.02
CA VAL A 241 8.00 17.10 -15.59
C VAL A 241 6.62 16.51 -15.36
N ARG A 242 5.63 16.92 -16.17
CA ARG A 242 4.26 16.40 -16.11
C ARG A 242 4.21 14.91 -16.46
N ALA A 243 4.89 14.51 -17.53
CA ALA A 243 4.99 13.10 -17.92
C ALA A 243 5.65 12.25 -16.83
N ALA A 244 6.72 12.75 -16.19
CA ALA A 244 7.37 12.07 -15.07
C ALA A 244 6.46 11.94 -13.85
N ALA A 245 5.69 12.99 -13.52
CA ALA A 245 4.73 12.95 -12.43
C ALA A 245 3.60 11.94 -12.68
N GLU A 246 3.05 11.91 -13.90
CA GLU A 246 2.03 10.93 -14.28
C GLU A 246 2.56 9.49 -14.24
N ALA A 247 3.77 9.26 -14.77
CA ALA A 247 4.43 7.96 -14.71
C ALA A 247 4.72 7.51 -13.28
N LEU A 248 5.14 8.44 -12.41
CA LEU A 248 5.39 8.17 -11.00
C LEU A 248 4.11 7.76 -10.27
N GLU A 249 3.01 8.49 -10.48
CA GLU A 249 1.70 8.16 -9.92
C GLU A 249 1.17 6.81 -10.43
N LEU A 250 1.39 6.49 -11.71
CA LEU A 250 1.02 5.21 -12.30
C LEU A 250 1.81 4.06 -11.65
N HIS A 251 3.13 4.24 -11.50
CA HIS A 251 3.99 3.25 -10.85
C HIS A 251 3.56 2.99 -9.41
N HIS A 252 3.28 4.05 -8.65
CA HIS A 252 2.77 3.95 -7.28
C HIS A 252 1.39 3.26 -7.21
N ALA A 253 0.47 3.59 -8.11
CA ALA A 253 -0.84 2.95 -8.20
C ALA A 253 -0.77 1.46 -8.57
N CYS A 254 0.26 1.06 -9.33
CA CYS A 254 0.50 -0.34 -9.66
C CYS A 254 1.09 -1.14 -8.51
N ARG A 255 1.95 -0.52 -7.70
CA ARG A 255 2.54 -1.18 -6.53
C ARG A 255 1.58 -1.30 -5.36
N PHE A 256 0.79 -0.26 -5.07
CA PHE A 256 -0.07 -0.21 -3.89
C PHE A 256 -1.55 -0.15 -4.24
N ALA A 257 -2.40 -0.55 -3.30
CA ALA A 257 -3.85 -0.40 -3.37
C ALA A 257 -4.24 1.09 -3.18
N THR A 258 -4.09 1.88 -4.26
CA THR A 258 -4.53 3.29 -4.30
C THR A 258 -5.90 3.44 -4.97
N ARG A 259 -6.45 4.65 -4.96
CA ARG A 259 -7.69 4.96 -5.69
C ARG A 259 -7.52 4.99 -7.21
N ARG A 260 -6.29 5.12 -7.73
CA ARG A 260 -6.04 5.09 -9.17
C ARG A 260 -5.96 3.65 -9.67
N ALA A 261 -6.55 3.40 -10.83
CA ALA A 261 -6.47 2.11 -11.50
C ALA A 261 -5.06 1.90 -12.06
N CYS A 262 -4.54 0.68 -11.92
CA CYS A 262 -3.29 0.27 -12.56
C CYS A 262 -3.62 -0.53 -13.83
N PRO A 263 -3.20 -0.08 -15.02
CA PRO A 263 -3.52 -0.75 -16.29
C PRO A 263 -2.80 -2.10 -16.43
N THR A 264 -1.67 -2.30 -15.74
CA THR A 264 -0.91 -3.55 -15.78
C THR A 264 -1.33 -4.55 -14.69
N ARG A 265 -2.28 -4.18 -13.81
CA ARG A 265 -2.76 -5.08 -12.77
C ARG A 265 -3.64 -6.15 -13.42
N PRO A 266 -3.30 -7.45 -13.32
CA PRO A 266 -4.17 -8.50 -13.85
C PRO A 266 -5.50 -8.47 -13.10
N SER A 267 -6.59 -8.84 -13.79
CA SER A 267 -7.88 -9.03 -13.12
C SER A 267 -7.76 -10.13 -12.05
N PRO A 268 -8.59 -10.07 -10.99
CA PRO A 268 -8.63 -11.15 -10.01
C PRO A 268 -8.86 -12.50 -10.71
N PRO A 269 -8.19 -13.58 -10.27
CA PRO A 269 -8.30 -14.87 -10.94
C PRO A 269 -9.76 -15.31 -11.03
N ALA A 270 -10.17 -15.83 -12.20
CA ALA A 270 -11.56 -16.21 -12.46
C ALA A 270 -12.13 -17.16 -11.40
N LEU A 271 -11.28 -17.99 -10.78
CA LEU A 271 -11.64 -18.87 -9.66
C LEU A 271 -12.26 -18.11 -8.48
N VAL A 272 -11.78 -16.90 -8.17
CA VAL A 272 -12.34 -16.06 -7.10
C VAL A 272 -13.78 -15.66 -7.43
N TRP A 273 -14.06 -15.35 -8.69
CA TRP A 273 -15.42 -15.02 -9.14
C TRP A 273 -16.32 -16.25 -9.22
N LEU A 274 -15.82 -17.35 -9.79
CA LEU A 274 -16.60 -18.57 -10.02
C LEU A 274 -16.90 -19.36 -8.74
N ALA A 275 -15.96 -19.42 -7.80
CA ALA A 275 -16.13 -20.17 -6.56
C ALA A 275 -16.49 -19.24 -5.38
N GLY A 276 -15.87 -18.06 -5.31
CA GLY A 276 -16.06 -17.14 -4.18
C GLY A 276 -17.45 -16.52 -4.13
N VAL A 277 -17.99 -16.04 -5.27
CA VAL A 277 -19.31 -15.40 -5.29
C VAL A 277 -20.43 -16.38 -4.95
N PRO A 278 -20.53 -17.58 -5.55
CA PRO A 278 -21.56 -18.54 -5.16
C PRO A 278 -21.42 -19.02 -3.73
N ALA A 279 -20.19 -19.22 -3.23
CA ALA A 279 -19.97 -19.60 -1.83
C ALA A 279 -20.45 -18.50 -0.87
N ALA A 280 -20.13 -17.23 -1.16
CA ALA A 280 -20.60 -16.09 -0.37
C ALA A 280 -22.12 -15.94 -0.39
N LEU A 281 -22.76 -16.07 -1.56
CA LEU A 281 -24.20 -16.04 -1.70
C LEU A 281 -24.88 -17.21 -0.96
N SER A 282 -24.28 -18.41 -1.01
CA SER A 282 -24.78 -19.59 -0.29
C SER A 282 -24.69 -19.39 1.23
N LEU A 283 -23.58 -18.84 1.72
CA LEU A 283 -23.43 -18.48 3.14
C LEU A 283 -24.45 -17.44 3.59
N LEU A 284 -24.68 -16.38 2.80
CA LEU A 284 -25.70 -15.38 3.07
C LEU A 284 -27.11 -16.00 3.10
N GLY A 285 -27.41 -16.90 2.18
CA GLY A 285 -28.67 -17.64 2.15
C GLY A 285 -28.87 -18.50 3.41
N LEU A 286 -27.86 -19.28 3.80
CA LEU A 286 -27.89 -20.10 5.01
C LEU A 286 -28.02 -19.26 6.28
N PHE A 287 -27.31 -18.13 6.34
CA PHE A 287 -27.40 -17.19 7.45
C PHE A 287 -28.82 -16.60 7.56
N GLY A 288 -29.43 -16.22 6.44
CA GLY A 288 -30.83 -15.76 6.39
C GLY A 288 -31.83 -16.81 6.88
N ILE A 289 -31.66 -18.07 6.48
CA ILE A 289 -32.48 -19.20 6.96
C ILE A 289 -32.29 -19.39 8.48
N GLY A 290 -31.05 -19.34 8.97
CA GLY A 290 -30.76 -19.43 10.40
C GLY A 290 -31.41 -18.30 11.23
N LEU A 291 -31.34 -17.06 10.74
CA LEU A 291 -31.96 -15.90 11.38
C LEU A 291 -33.49 -16.03 11.44
N THR A 292 -34.13 -16.44 10.34
CA THR A 292 -35.59 -16.61 10.29
C THR A 292 -36.07 -17.74 11.21
N ALA A 293 -35.35 -18.86 11.26
CA ALA A 293 -35.64 -19.97 12.17
C ALA A 293 -35.48 -19.55 13.65
N SER A 294 -34.42 -18.81 13.95
CA SER A 294 -34.14 -18.28 15.29
C SER A 294 -35.22 -17.29 15.74
N ALA A 295 -35.61 -16.36 14.87
CA ALA A 295 -36.70 -15.42 15.13
C ALA A 295 -38.04 -16.14 15.38
N ALA A 296 -38.35 -17.20 14.61
CA ALA A 296 -39.53 -18.02 14.85
C ALA A 296 -39.49 -18.77 16.19
N ARG A 297 -38.32 -19.26 16.60
CA ARG A 297 -38.11 -19.88 17.91
C ARG A 297 -38.27 -18.88 19.05
N TYR A 298 -37.68 -17.70 18.90
CA TYR A 298 -37.78 -16.61 19.87
C TYR A 298 -39.24 -16.18 20.09
N ARG A 299 -40.01 -15.96 19.00
CA ARG A 299 -41.45 -15.63 19.08
C ARG A 299 -42.27 -16.71 19.81
N ARG A 300 -41.97 -17.99 19.57
CA ARG A 300 -42.64 -19.10 20.28
C ARG A 300 -42.29 -19.14 21.77
N TRP A 301 -41.05 -18.78 22.12
CA TRP A 301 -40.60 -18.75 23.51
C TRP A 301 -41.21 -17.57 24.28
N THR A 302 -41.26 -16.37 23.69
CA THR A 302 -41.89 -15.21 24.34
C THR A 302 -43.39 -15.43 24.57
N ALA A 303 -44.09 -16.06 23.61
CA ALA A 303 -45.50 -16.41 23.76
C ALA A 303 -45.81 -17.40 24.90
N ARG A 304 -44.82 -18.20 25.33
CA ARG A 304 -44.96 -19.14 26.46
C ARG A 304 -44.72 -18.50 27.83
N ARG A 305 -43.95 -17.40 27.90
CA ARG A 305 -43.67 -16.68 29.16
C ARG A 305 -44.73 -15.65 29.54
N GLY A 306 -45.54 -15.21 28.58
CA GLY A 306 -46.63 -14.26 28.81
C GLY A 306 -47.97 -14.89 29.20
N ARG A 307 -48.01 -16.21 29.45
CA ARG A 307 -49.14 -16.93 30.04
C ARG A 307 -48.74 -17.42 31.41
#